data_AF-A0A954XRV7-F1
#
_entry.id   AF-A0A954XRV7-F1
#
_cell.length_a   1.000
_cell.length_b   1.000
_cell.length_c   1.000
_cell.angle_alpha   90.00
_cell.angle_beta   90.00
_cell.angle_gamma   90.00
#
_symmetry.space_group_name_H-M   'P 1'
#
loop_
_entity.id
_entity.type
_entity.pdbx_description
1 polymer ?
#
loop_
_entity_poly.entity_id
_entity_poly.type
_entity_poly.pdbx_seq_one_letter_code
_entity_poly.pdbx_strand_id
1 'polypeptide(L)'
;SAGGVSQASGGLAMSAISLRLSESLHKQVRELARREGISINQLISSAVAEKLSALMTEEYLETRAKRGNRAAFDDVLSRVRDVDPDEGDGLDS
;
A
#
# COMPACT_ATOMS: atom_id res chain seq x y z
N SER A 1 -8.47 30.43 -35.20
CA SER A 1 -7.09 30.43 -34.65
C SER A 1 -7.05 31.53 -33.61
N ALA A 2 -6.84 31.33 -32.31
CA ALA A 2 -6.21 30.24 -31.58
C ALA A 2 -7.15 29.70 -30.48
N GLY A 3 -7.18 28.38 -30.33
CA GLY A 3 -7.87 27.70 -29.23
C GLY A 3 -7.09 27.91 -27.94
N GLY A 4 -7.77 28.47 -26.94
CA GLY A 4 -7.26 28.52 -25.57
C GLY A 4 -7.24 27.11 -25.01
N VAL A 5 -6.03 26.59 -24.78
CA VAL A 5 -5.80 25.36 -24.01
C VAL A 5 -6.29 25.61 -22.60
N SER A 6 -7.47 25.06 -22.29
CA SER A 6 -7.97 24.97 -20.92
C SER A 6 -7.04 24.01 -20.16
N GLN A 7 -6.12 24.56 -19.37
CA GLN A 7 -5.38 23.79 -18.39
C GLN A 7 -6.38 23.27 -17.36
N ALA A 8 -6.76 22.00 -17.49
CA ALA A 8 -7.33 21.24 -16.39
C ALA A 8 -6.21 21.02 -15.37
N SER A 9 -6.02 22.00 -14.48
CA SER A 9 -5.23 21.85 -13.28
C SER A 9 -5.92 20.83 -12.37
N GLY A 10 -5.68 19.56 -12.63
CA GLY A 10 -5.99 18.45 -11.72
C GLY A 10 -5.03 18.49 -10.53
N GLY A 11 -5.06 19.57 -9.75
CA GLY A 11 -4.50 19.54 -8.40
C GLY A 11 -5.33 18.56 -7.58
N LEU A 12 -4.68 17.63 -6.89
CA LEU A 12 -5.33 16.69 -5.97
C LEU A 12 -6.26 17.49 -5.05
N ALA A 13 -7.56 17.42 -5.29
CA ALA A 13 -8.54 18.17 -4.51
C ALA A 13 -8.50 17.63 -3.08
N MET A 14 -8.06 18.45 -2.13
CA MET A 14 -8.09 18.10 -0.71
C MET A 14 -9.54 18.07 -0.23
N SER A 15 -9.99 16.93 0.27
CA SER A 15 -11.27 16.80 0.96
C SER A 15 -11.06 16.93 2.47
N ALA A 16 -12.03 17.52 3.17
CA ALA A 16 -11.98 17.69 4.62
C ALA A 16 -12.95 16.72 5.30
N ILE A 17 -12.49 16.06 6.37
CA ILE A 17 -13.30 15.16 7.20
C ILE A 17 -13.35 15.75 8.61
N SER A 18 -14.56 15.96 9.12
CA SER A 18 -14.79 16.33 10.52
C SER A 18 -15.16 15.09 11.33
N LEU A 19 -14.38 14.78 12.36
CA LEU A 19 -14.56 13.60 13.19
C LEU A 19 -14.35 13.95 14.67
N ARG A 20 -15.00 13.21 15.55
CA ARG A 20 -14.83 13.33 17.01
C ARG A 20 -14.07 12.12 17.51
N LEU A 21 -12.99 12.37 18.25
CA LEU A 21 -12.24 11.33 18.95
C LEU A 21 -12.63 11.34 20.43
N SER A 22 -12.50 10.18 21.09
CA SER A 22 -12.55 10.15 22.55
C SER A 22 -11.40 10.98 23.12
N GLU A 23 -11.60 11.58 24.30
CA GLU A 23 -10.59 12.46 24.90
C GLU A 23 -9.24 11.76 25.10
N SER A 24 -9.27 10.48 25.51
CA SER A 24 -8.05 9.66 25.66
C SER A 24 -7.31 9.51 24.34
N LEU A 25 -8.02 9.21 23.24
CA LEU A 25 -7.40 9.01 21.94
C LEU A 25 -6.84 10.32 21.39
N HIS A 26 -7.59 11.42 21.53
CA HIS A 26 -7.13 12.75 21.12
C HIS A 26 -5.84 13.17 21.86
N LYS A 27 -5.72 12.88 23.17
CA LYS A 27 -4.48 13.13 23.93
C LYS A 27 -3.30 12.31 23.39
N GLN A 28 -3.51 11.03 23.10
CA GLN A 28 -2.45 10.15 22.58
C GLN A 28 -1.98 10.59 21.19
N VAL A 29 -2.91 10.89 20.28
CA VAL A 29 -2.59 11.40 18.93
C VAL A 29 -1.81 12.71 19.01
N ARG A 30 -2.23 13.62 19.91
CA ARG A 30 -1.53 14.89 20.13
C ARG A 30 -0.11 14.69 20.64
N GLU A 31 0.09 13.78 21.59
CA GLU A 31 1.42 13.50 22.14
C GLU A 31 2.34 12.84 21.11
N LEU A 32 1.82 11.89 20.34
CA LEU A 32 2.58 11.25 19.27
C LEU A 32 3.00 12.26 18.19
N ALA A 33 2.06 13.10 17.73
CA ALA A 33 2.36 14.14 16.74
C ALA A 33 3.45 15.10 17.22
N ARG A 34 3.45 15.47 18.51
CA ARG A 34 4.52 16.28 19.12
C ARG A 34 5.86 15.56 19.13
N ARG A 35 5.88 14.29 19.54
CA ARG A 35 7.11 13.46 19.57
C ARG A 35 7.73 13.30 18.18
N GLU A 36 6.90 13.19 17.15
CA GLU A 36 7.33 13.07 15.74
C GLU A 36 7.60 14.42 15.07
N GLY A 37 7.22 15.54 15.70
CA GLY A 37 7.41 16.89 15.14
C GLY A 37 6.51 17.20 13.95
N ILE A 38 5.36 16.54 13.83
CA ILE A 38 4.40 16.71 12.73
C ILE A 38 3.04 17.23 13.23
N SER A 39 2.21 17.73 12.31
CA SER A 39 0.85 18.11 12.67
C SER A 39 -0.04 16.88 12.93
N ILE A 40 -1.08 17.05 13.76
CA ILE A 40 -2.10 16.02 13.97
C ILE A 40 -2.74 15.59 12.64
N ASN A 41 -2.98 16.53 11.71
CA ASN A 41 -3.56 16.22 10.41
C ASN A 41 -2.63 15.31 9.59
N GLN A 42 -1.33 15.61 9.55
CA GLN A 42 -0.35 14.77 8.85
C GLN A 42 -0.27 13.37 9.45
N LEU A 43 -0.25 13.28 10.79
CA LEU A 43 -0.24 12.00 11.49
C LEU A 43 -1.48 11.17 11.14
N ILE A 44 -2.68 11.76 11.23
CA ILE A 44 -3.94 11.07 10.90
C ILE A 44 -3.97 10.67 9.43
N SER A 45 -3.61 11.56 8.51
CA SER A 45 -3.57 11.27 7.08
C SER A 45 -2.61 10.12 6.77
N SER A 46 -1.43 10.09 7.37
CA SER A 46 -0.46 9.01 7.20
C SER A 46 -0.98 7.69 7.75
N ALA A 47 -1.53 7.68 8.97
CA ALA A 47 -2.07 6.47 9.59
C ALA A 47 -3.25 5.89 8.79
N VAL A 48 -4.12 6.74 8.24
CA VAL A 48 -5.22 6.30 7.35
C VAL A 48 -4.68 5.71 6.06
N ALA A 49 -3.70 6.36 5.42
CA ALA A 49 -3.07 5.85 4.22
C ALA A 49 -2.42 4.48 4.46
N GLU A 50 -1.66 4.34 5.55
CA GLU A 50 -1.03 3.08 5.93
C GLU A 50 -2.05 1.97 6.18
N LYS A 51 -3.13 2.26 6.92
CA LYS A 51 -4.21 1.29 7.17
C LYS A 51 -4.89 0.85 5.88
N LEU A 52 -5.16 1.79 4.97
CA LEU A 52 -5.75 1.48 3.66
C LEU A 52 -4.81 0.64 2.81
N SER A 53 -3.53 1.00 2.73
CA SER A 53 -2.54 0.21 2.00
C SER A 53 -2.45 -1.22 2.52
N ALA A 54 -2.47 -1.42 3.84
CA ALA A 54 -2.47 -2.75 4.44
C ALA A 54 -3.74 -3.55 4.06
N LEU A 55 -4.92 -2.97 4.26
CA LEU A 55 -6.21 -3.64 3.98
C LEU A 55 -6.42 -3.94 2.49
N MET A 56 -6.09 -2.99 1.61
CA MET A 56 -6.24 -3.18 0.16
C MET A 56 -5.26 -4.21 -0.37
N THR A 57 -4.06 -4.32 0.22
CA THR A 57 -3.10 -5.36 -0.18
C THR A 57 -3.62 -6.74 0.18
N GLU A 58 -4.19 -6.91 1.38
CA GLU A 58 -4.81 -8.17 1.81
C GLU A 58 -5.94 -8.58 0.86
N GLU A 59 -6.91 -7.69 0.61
CA GLU A 59 -8.02 -7.95 -0.31
C GLU A 59 -7.56 -8.28 -1.73
N TYR A 60 -6.53 -7.57 -2.23
CA TYR A 60 -5.94 -7.84 -3.53
C TYR A 60 -5.31 -9.24 -3.60
N LEU A 61 -4.54 -9.64 -2.58
CA LEU A 61 -3.90 -10.95 -2.53
C LEU A 61 -4.93 -12.07 -2.46
N GLU A 62 -5.97 -11.92 -1.64
CA GLU A 62 -7.07 -12.89 -1.57
C GLU A 62 -7.80 -13.03 -2.91
N THR A 63 -8.13 -11.91 -3.54
CA THR A 63 -8.82 -11.89 -4.83
C THR A 63 -7.96 -12.50 -5.93
N ARG A 64 -6.66 -12.23 -5.92
CA ARG A 64 -5.71 -12.82 -6.86
C ARG A 64 -5.53 -14.30 -6.61
N ALA A 65 -5.46 -14.75 -5.36
CA ALA A 65 -5.35 -16.15 -5.00
C ALA A 65 -6.54 -16.97 -5.52
N LYS A 66 -7.75 -16.42 -5.47
CA LYS A 66 -8.95 -17.06 -6.07
C LYS A 66 -8.85 -17.26 -7.59
N ARG A 67 -8.02 -16.48 -8.28
CA ARG A 67 -7.75 -16.61 -9.72
C ARG A 67 -6.57 -17.54 -10.02
N GLY A 68 -5.86 -18.01 -8.99
CA GLY A 68 -4.73 -18.92 -9.14
C GLY A 68 -5.20 -20.31 -9.58
N ASN A 69 -4.44 -20.93 -10.50
CA ASN A 69 -4.64 -22.32 -10.89
C ASN A 69 -3.39 -23.11 -10.51
N ARG A 70 -3.52 -23.97 -9.50
CA ARG A 70 -2.39 -24.76 -9.00
C ARG A 70 -1.84 -25.73 -10.04
N ALA A 71 -2.71 -26.36 -10.83
CA ALA A 71 -2.27 -27.28 -11.87
C ALA A 71 -1.49 -26.57 -12.98
N ALA A 72 -1.92 -25.36 -13.38
CA ALA A 72 -1.18 -24.55 -14.34
C ALA A 72 0.18 -24.09 -13.79
N PHE A 73 0.25 -23.79 -12.50
CA PHE A 73 1.50 -23.45 -11.82
C PHE A 73 2.47 -24.64 -11.81
N ASP A 74 2.00 -25.82 -11.40
CA ASP A 74 2.82 -27.03 -11.36
C ASP A 74 3.23 -27.48 -12.78
N ASP A 75 2.37 -27.32 -13.78
CA ASP A 75 2.70 -27.58 -15.21
C ASP A 75 3.85 -26.67 -15.69
N VAL A 76 3.83 -25.38 -15.33
CA VAL A 76 4.94 -24.47 -15.65
C VAL A 76 6.22 -24.89 -14.91
N LEU A 77 6.13 -25.23 -13.62
CA LEU A 77 7.29 -25.67 -12.85
C LEU A 77 7.90 -26.98 -13.37
N SER A 78 7.09 -27.91 -13.88
CA SER A 78 7.60 -29.16 -14.45
C SER A 78 8.47 -28.97 -15.70
N ARG A 79 8.43 -27.77 -16.32
CA ARG A 79 9.26 -27.40 -17.47
C ARG A 79 10.60 -26.82 -17.07
N VAL A 80 10.78 -26.50 -15.79
CA VAL A 80 12.08 -26.08 -15.26
C VAL A 80 12.98 -27.30 -15.28
N ARG A 81 14.17 -27.18 -15.86
CA ARG A 81 15.13 -28.29 -15.91
C ARG A 81 15.64 -28.56 -14.50
N ASP A 82 15.68 -29.83 -14.13
CA ASP A 82 16.32 -30.31 -12.91
C ASP A 82 17.84 -30.33 -13.14
N VAL A 83 18.49 -29.22 -12.82
CA VAL A 83 19.95 -29.03 -12.93
C VAL A 83 20.47 -28.39 -11.66
N ASP A 84 21.75 -28.63 -11.36
CA ASP A 84 22.40 -27.99 -10.23
C ASP A 84 22.28 -26.45 -10.33
N PRO A 85 22.13 -25.74 -9.19
CA PRO A 85 22.16 -24.29 -9.16
C PRO A 85 23.44 -23.76 -9.78
N ASP A 86 23.35 -22.56 -10.37
CA ASP A 86 24.55 -21.85 -10.83
C ASP A 86 25.48 -21.52 -9.65
N GLU A 87 26.76 -21.29 -9.95
CA GLU A 87 27.77 -20.99 -8.94
C GLU A 87 27.37 -19.73 -8.12
N GLY A 88 27.09 -19.90 -6.83
CA GLY A 88 26.62 -18.84 -5.93
C GLY A 88 25.10 -18.80 -5.69
N ASP A 89 24.30 -19.57 -6.44
CA ASP A 89 22.85 -19.72 -6.23
C ASP A 89 22.50 -20.95 -5.37
N GLY A 90 23.51 -21.76 -5.04
CA GLY A 90 23.38 -22.87 -4.10
C GLY A 90 23.09 -22.37 -2.68
N LEU A 91 22.30 -23.14 -1.94
CA LEU A 91 22.14 -22.89 -0.50
C LEU A 91 23.48 -23.20 0.20
N ASP A 92 24.03 -22.21 0.92
CA ASP A 92 25.17 -22.44 1.80
C ASP A 92 24.83 -23.59 2.76
N SER A 93 25.55 -24.70 2.66
CA SER A 93 25.41 -25.88 3.52
C SER A 93 26.68 -26.14 4.31
#